data_AF-A0A939XKW2-F1
#
_entry.id   AF-A0A939XKW2-F1
#
_cell.length_a   1.000
_cell.length_b   1.000
_cell.length_c   1.000
_cell.angle_alpha   90.00
_cell.angle_beta   90.00
_cell.angle_gamma   90.00
#
_symmetry.space_group_name_H-M   'P 1'
#
loop_
_entity.id
_entity.type
_entity.pdbx_description
1 polymer ?
#
loop_
_entity_poly.entity_id
_entity_poly.type
_entity_poly.pdbx_seq_one_letter_code
_entity_poly.pdbx_strand_id
1 'polypeptide(L)' 'TQKFPDAPNHPEFPNTILRPGEEYVHNAIYKFSTK' A
#
# COMPACT_ATOMS: atom_id res chain seq x y z
N THR A 1 2.30 -4.41 3.40
CA THR A 1 1.79 -3.43 4.38
C THR A 1 0.95 -2.41 3.65
N GLN A 2 0.06 -1.70 4.34
CA GLN A 2 -0.62 -0.53 3.74
C GLN A 2 0.31 0.68 3.76
N LYS A 3 0.12 1.61 2.81
CA LYS A 3 0.89 2.86 2.70
C LYS A 3 0.46 3.84 3.80
N PHE A 4 1.31 4.81 4.13
CA PHE A 4 0.97 5.85 5.10
C PHE A 4 -0.17 6.75 4.57
N PRO A 5 -1.17 7.12 5.42
CA PRO A 5 -2.33 7.89 4.99
C PRO A 5 -1.98 9.25 4.34
N ASP A 6 -0.93 9.92 4.82
CA ASP A 6 -0.57 11.29 4.41
C ASP A 6 0.74 11.38 3.60
N ALA A 7 1.21 10.26 3.05
CA ALA A 7 2.41 10.23 2.22
C ALA A 7 2.41 11.15 0.98
N PRO A 8 1.26 11.51 0.37
CA PRO A 8 1.28 12.53 -0.69
C PRO A 8 1.72 13.92 -0.22
N ASN A 9 1.48 14.28 1.04
CA ASN A 9 1.79 15.60 1.59
C ASN A 9 3.11 15.64 2.38
N HIS A 10 3.70 14.47 2.64
CA HIS A 10 4.94 14.30 3.39
C HIS A 10 6.04 13.71 2.50
N PRO A 11 6.92 14.53 1.89
CA PRO A 11 7.95 14.07 0.94
C PRO A 11 9.01 13.14 1.56
N GLU A 12 9.12 13.13 2.88
CA GLU A 12 9.96 12.21 3.65
C GLU A 12 9.36 10.79 3.75
N PHE A 13 8.07 10.61 3.46
CA PHE A 13 7.44 9.29 3.44
C PHE A 13 7.69 8.57 2.11
N PRO A 14 7.67 7.22 2.11
CA PRO A 14 7.64 6.45 0.88
C PRO A 14 6.49 6.90 -0.02
N ASN A 15 6.83 7.25 -1.27
CA ASN A 15 5.87 7.75 -2.24
C ASN A 15 4.79 6.70 -2.55
N THR A 16 3.57 7.17 -2.79
CA THR A 16 2.40 6.34 -3.07
C THR A 16 1.97 6.37 -4.54
N ILE A 17 2.60 7.22 -5.37
CA ILE A 17 2.32 7.44 -6.80
C ILE A 17 2.62 6.18 -7.62
N LEU A 18 1.69 5.85 -8.51
CA LEU A 18 1.85 4.88 -9.60
C LEU A 18 1.87 5.65 -10.93
N ARG A 19 2.83 5.37 -11.80
CA ARG A 19 3.00 6.03 -13.11
C ARG A 19 2.38 5.20 -14.24
N PRO A 20 2.07 5.81 -15.40
CA PRO A 20 1.58 5.06 -16.56
C PRO A 20 2.53 3.93 -16.95
N GLY A 21 2.00 2.72 -17.11
CA GLY A 21 2.76 1.51 -17.44
C GLY A 21 3.30 0.73 -16.24
N GLU A 22 3.17 1.25 -15.02
CA GLU A 22 3.53 0.51 -13.81
C GLU A 22 2.38 -0.38 -13.34
N GLU A 23 2.72 -1.56 -12.84
CA GLU A 23 1.77 -2.48 -12.23
C GLU A 23 1.70 -2.26 -10.72
N TYR A 24 0.49 -2.05 -10.20
CA TYR A 24 0.27 -1.98 -8.76
C TYR A 24 -0.03 -3.36 -8.18
N VAL A 25 0.81 -3.80 -7.24
CA VAL A 25 0.64 -5.09 -6.54
C VAL A 25 0.41 -4.86 -5.05
N HIS A 26 -0.70 -5.38 -4.53
CA HIS A 26 -1.01 -5.38 -3.09
C HIS A 26 -1.66 -6.69 -2.69
N ASN A 27 -1.04 -7.38 -1.71
CA ASN A 27 -1.54 -8.66 -1.21
C ASN A 27 -1.83 -8.55 0.29
N ALA A 28 -3.05 -8.90 0.68
CA ALA A 28 -3.50 -8.96 2.07
C ALA A 28 -4.17 -10.31 2.33
N ILE A 29 -3.64 -11.06 3.29
CA ILE A 29 -4.13 -12.40 3.61
C ILE A 29 -4.75 -12.35 5.01
N TYR A 30 -6.06 -12.59 5.08
CA TYR A 30 -6.80 -12.71 6.34
C TYR A 30 -7.17 -14.18 6.53
N LYS A 31 -6.63 -14.81 7.57
CA LYS A 31 -6.91 -16.21 7.93
C LYS A 31 -7.69 -16.25 9.23
N PHE A 32 -8.88 -16.84 9.17
CA PHE A 32 -9.75 -17.06 10.33
C PHE A 32 -9.90 -18.56 10.56
N SER A 33 -10.04 -18.97 11.82
CA SER A 33 -10.27 -20.37 12.19
C SER A 33 -11.23 -20.45 13.39
N THR A 34 -12.12 -21.43 13.37
CA THR A 34 -12.94 -21.84 14.54
C THR A 34 -12.54 -23.24 14.99
N LYS A 35 -12.94 -23.65 16.19
CA LYS A 35 -12.71 -24.99 16.71
C LYS A 35 -13.70 -26.00 16.13
#